data_AF-A0A2H9ME30-F1
#
_entry.id   AF-A0A2H9ME30-F1
#
_cell.length_a   1.000
_cell.length_b   1.000
_cell.length_c   1.000
_cell.angle_alpha   90.00
_cell.angle_beta   90.00
_cell.angle_gamma   90.00
#
_symmetry.space_group_name_H-M   'P 1'
#
loop_
_entity.id
_entity.type
_entity.pdbx_description
1 polymer ?
#
loop_
_entity_poly.entity_id
_entity_poly.type
_entity_poly.pdbx_seq_one_letter_code
_entity_poly.pdbx_strand_id
1 'polypeptide(L)'
;MKKNKIRIKQKKHVEETSKINLRFIIILLSLVPVFFSALFQGGYFPWETYLTFLLALPAIFLFLFTKINSPEGLRKSGADRGLFIFLLVTFVSLFFTVYFHATLTEFFKVLIYLSLFYIILNCIESEKDIGLILNSILSLSFVLSLLGILA
;
A
#
# COMPACT_ATOMS: atom_id res chain seq x y z
N MET A 1 37.09 31.33 -21.19
CA MET A 1 36.68 29.93 -20.87
C MET A 1 35.97 29.69 -19.53
N LYS A 2 35.90 30.64 -18.57
CA LYS A 2 35.23 30.42 -17.26
C LYS A 2 33.68 30.46 -17.29
N LYS A 3 33.05 31.17 -18.25
CA LYS A 3 31.58 31.32 -18.32
C LYS A 3 30.83 30.03 -18.74
N ASN A 4 31.46 29.12 -19.48
CA ASN A 4 30.81 27.86 -19.90
C ASN A 4 30.69 26.83 -18.78
N LYS A 5 31.59 26.81 -17.78
CA LYS A 5 31.50 25.87 -16.65
C LYS A 5 30.33 26.18 -15.71
N ILE A 6 29.92 27.45 -15.61
CA ILE A 6 28.82 27.86 -14.72
C ILE A 6 27.46 27.44 -15.31
N ARG A 7 27.26 27.58 -16.62
CA ARG A 7 26.04 27.11 -17.31
C ARG A 7 25.87 25.59 -17.26
N ILE A 8 26.96 24.81 -17.32
CA ILE A 8 26.89 23.35 -17.24
C ILE A 8 26.56 22.89 -15.81
N LYS A 9 27.09 23.56 -14.78
CA LYS A 9 26.74 23.27 -13.37
C LYS A 9 25.27 23.59 -13.06
N GLN A 10 24.73 24.67 -13.61
CA GLN A 10 23.32 25.04 -13.40
C GLN A 10 22.36 24.10 -14.15
N LYS A 11 22.72 23.60 -15.34
CA LYS A 11 21.88 22.60 -16.05
C LYS A 11 21.80 21.26 -15.31
N LYS A 12 22.92 20.79 -14.74
CA LYS A 12 22.93 19.55 -13.95
C LYS A 12 22.07 19.61 -12.68
N HIS A 13 21.98 20.79 -12.06
CA HIS A 13 21.23 20.99 -10.82
C HIS A 13 19.71 21.12 -11.05
N VAL A 14 19.27 21.30 -12.31
CA VAL A 14 17.86 21.37 -12.71
C VAL A 14 17.35 20.01 -13.25
N GLU A 15 18.23 19.11 -13.69
CA GLU A 15 17.84 17.72 -13.99
C GLU A 15 17.70 16.83 -12.74
N GLU A 16 18.20 17.30 -11.58
CA GLU A 16 18.00 16.64 -10.28
C GLU A 16 16.68 17.03 -9.59
N THR A 17 15.90 17.94 -10.16
CA THR A 17 14.57 18.27 -9.62
C THR A 17 13.54 17.27 -10.12
N SER A 18 13.13 16.39 -9.20
CA SER A 18 12.00 15.44 -9.31
C SER A 18 12.26 14.16 -10.11
N LYS A 19 13.26 13.35 -9.70
CA LYS A 19 13.03 11.91 -9.74
C LYS A 19 11.91 11.60 -8.77
N ILE A 20 10.68 11.57 -9.29
CA ILE A 20 9.51 11.11 -8.58
C ILE A 20 9.88 9.78 -7.91
N ASN A 21 9.86 9.75 -6.58
CA ASN A 21 10.17 8.52 -5.85
C ASN A 21 9.02 7.54 -6.08
N LEU A 22 9.23 6.64 -7.03
CA LEU A 22 8.19 5.76 -7.52
C LEU A 22 7.75 4.75 -6.43
N ARG A 23 8.65 4.40 -5.49
CA ARG A 23 8.32 3.62 -4.28
C ARG A 23 7.37 4.39 -3.36
N PHE A 24 7.60 5.68 -3.18
CA PHE A 24 6.72 6.55 -2.40
C PHE A 24 5.31 6.65 -3.01
N ILE A 25 5.23 6.76 -4.35
CA ILE A 25 3.93 6.72 -5.05
C ILE A 25 3.22 5.38 -4.81
N ILE A 26 3.96 4.26 -4.90
CA ILE A 26 3.39 2.93 -4.66
C ILE A 26 2.84 2.83 -3.23
N ILE A 27 3.56 3.35 -2.22
CA ILE A 27 3.08 3.39 -0.83
C ILE A 27 1.78 4.19 -0.74
N LEU A 28 1.73 5.40 -1.30
CA LEU A 28 0.53 6.23 -1.29
C LEU A 28 -0.66 5.54 -1.96
N LEU A 29 -0.47 4.99 -3.16
CA LEU A 29 -1.52 4.25 -3.88
C LEU A 29 -1.97 3.01 -3.10
N SER A 30 -1.09 2.38 -2.32
CA SER A 30 -1.44 1.22 -1.51
C SER A 30 -2.27 1.58 -0.27
N LEU A 31 -2.10 2.79 0.27
CA LEU A 31 -2.87 3.27 1.43
C LEU A 31 -4.31 3.68 1.06
N VAL A 32 -4.53 4.18 -0.16
CA VAL A 32 -5.86 4.62 -0.64
C VAL A 32 -6.96 3.56 -0.44
N PRO A 33 -6.86 2.32 -0.96
CA PRO A 33 -7.90 1.30 -0.78
C PRO A 33 -8.07 0.90 0.69
N VAL A 34 -7.01 0.91 1.49
CA VAL A 34 -7.06 0.60 2.94
C VAL A 34 -7.88 1.66 3.68
N PHE A 35 -7.64 2.93 3.38
CA PHE A 35 -8.32 4.05 4.03
C PHE A 35 -9.77 4.13 3.60
N PHE A 36 -10.02 3.95 2.30
CA PHE A 36 -11.36 3.90 1.74
C PHE A 36 -12.19 2.83 2.45
N SER A 37 -11.71 1.58 2.53
CA SER A 37 -12.47 0.53 3.20
C SER A 37 -12.65 0.76 4.70
N ALA A 38 -11.71 1.41 5.38
CA ALA A 38 -11.82 1.66 6.81
C ALA A 38 -12.97 2.64 7.14
N LEU A 39 -13.25 3.60 6.25
CA LEU A 39 -14.36 4.56 6.43
C LEU A 39 -15.74 3.90 6.40
N PHE A 40 -15.86 2.73 5.78
CA PHE A 40 -17.11 1.97 5.67
C PHE A 40 -17.12 0.73 6.58
N GLN A 41 -16.17 0.65 7.50
CA GLN A 41 -16.05 -0.48 8.43
C GLN A 41 -17.27 -0.51 9.37
N GLY A 42 -17.93 -1.67 9.48
CA GLY A 42 -19.14 -1.87 10.30
C GLY A 42 -20.45 -2.01 9.50
N GLY A 43 -20.45 -1.67 8.21
CA GLY A 43 -21.56 -1.97 7.30
C GLY A 43 -21.18 -3.01 6.25
N TYR A 44 -22.12 -3.89 5.89
CA TYR A 44 -21.92 -4.83 4.77
C TYR A 44 -22.38 -4.16 3.47
N PHE A 45 -21.43 -3.55 2.75
CA PHE A 45 -21.67 -2.88 1.48
C PHE A 45 -20.92 -3.62 0.34
N PRO A 46 -21.59 -4.43 -0.49
CA PRO A 46 -20.93 -5.15 -1.57
C PRO A 46 -20.17 -4.25 -2.54
N TRP A 47 -20.72 -3.06 -2.83
CA TRP A 47 -20.11 -2.07 -3.74
C TRP A 47 -18.77 -1.52 -3.20
N GLU A 48 -18.63 -1.38 -1.88
CA GLU A 48 -17.40 -0.93 -1.24
C GLU A 48 -16.28 -1.93 -1.53
N THR A 49 -16.56 -3.23 -1.44
CA THR A 49 -15.56 -4.27 -1.69
C THR A 49 -15.06 -4.23 -3.14
N TYR A 50 -15.97 -4.10 -4.12
CA TYR A 50 -15.57 -3.97 -5.52
C TYR A 50 -14.77 -2.69 -5.78
N LEU A 51 -15.11 -1.57 -5.14
CA LEU A 51 -14.39 -0.32 -5.30
C LEU A 51 -13.00 -0.38 -4.64
N THR A 52 -12.89 -1.02 -3.47
CA THR A 52 -11.61 -1.33 -2.83
C THR A 52 -10.70 -2.14 -3.76
N PHE A 53 -11.26 -3.11 -4.50
CA PHE A 53 -10.49 -3.88 -5.48
C PHE A 53 -9.98 -2.99 -6.61
N LEU A 54 -10.86 -2.15 -7.16
CA LEU A 54 -10.51 -1.22 -8.23
C LEU A 54 -9.42 -0.23 -7.79
N LEU A 55 -9.52 0.30 -6.57
CA LEU A 55 -8.55 1.24 -5.99
C LEU A 55 -7.19 0.60 -5.67
N ALA A 56 -7.15 -0.72 -5.45
CA ALA A 56 -5.91 -1.44 -5.22
C ALA A 56 -5.11 -1.71 -6.51
N LEU A 57 -5.78 -1.80 -7.66
CA LEU A 57 -5.15 -2.15 -8.93
C LEU A 57 -3.98 -1.23 -9.33
N PRO A 58 -4.07 0.11 -9.23
CA PRO A 58 -2.96 0.99 -9.58
C PRO A 58 -1.68 0.70 -8.79
N ALA A 59 -1.80 0.43 -7.49
CA ALA A 59 -0.65 0.09 -6.64
C ALA A 59 -0.02 -1.24 -7.05
N ILE A 60 -0.86 -2.26 -7.28
CA ILE A 60 -0.43 -3.60 -7.69
C ILE A 60 0.25 -3.56 -9.07
N PHE A 61 -0.37 -2.92 -10.06
CA PHE A 61 0.21 -2.82 -11.40
C PHE A 61 1.51 -2.03 -11.42
N LEU A 62 1.56 -0.89 -10.71
CA LEU A 62 2.77 -0.09 -10.65
C LEU A 62 3.89 -0.86 -9.94
N PHE A 63 3.59 -1.57 -8.86
CA PHE A 63 4.57 -2.44 -8.18
C PHE A 63 5.08 -3.56 -9.10
N LEU A 64 4.19 -4.30 -9.76
CA LEU A 64 4.59 -5.36 -10.69
C LEU A 64 5.43 -4.81 -11.85
N PHE A 65 5.02 -3.68 -12.44
CA PHE A 65 5.77 -3.01 -13.50
C PHE A 65 7.19 -2.64 -13.05
N THR A 66 7.35 -2.13 -11.84
CA THR A 66 8.69 -1.81 -11.31
C THR A 66 9.55 -3.03 -11.09
N LYS A 67 8.96 -4.14 -10.63
CA LYS A 67 9.67 -5.38 -10.37
C LYS A 67 10.03 -6.15 -11.63
N ILE A 68 9.22 -6.06 -12.68
CA ILE A 68 9.56 -6.64 -13.99
C ILE A 68 10.71 -5.87 -14.64
N ASN A 69 10.71 -4.54 -14.53
CA ASN A 69 11.70 -3.68 -15.19
C ASN A 69 12.98 -3.45 -14.38
N SER A 70 13.00 -3.78 -13.09
CA SER A 70 14.19 -3.62 -12.23
C SER A 70 14.68 -4.99 -11.75
N PRO A 71 15.95 -5.38 -12.02
CA PRO A 71 16.52 -6.65 -11.58
C PRO A 71 16.80 -6.71 -10.06
N GLU A 72 16.35 -5.73 -9.29
CA GLU A 72 16.43 -5.79 -7.84
C GLU A 72 15.56 -6.93 -7.31
N GLY A 73 16.23 -7.98 -6.85
CA GLY A 73 15.61 -9.15 -6.26
C GLY A 73 14.54 -8.80 -5.22
N LEU A 74 13.58 -9.71 -5.01
CA LEU A 74 12.62 -9.60 -3.92
C LEU A 74 13.41 -9.45 -2.62
N ARG A 75 13.21 -8.33 -1.93
CA ARG A 75 13.89 -8.05 -0.68
C ARG A 75 13.29 -9.01 0.33
N LYS A 76 14.05 -10.05 0.71
CA LYS A 76 13.65 -10.97 1.78
C LYS A 76 13.43 -10.15 3.04
N SER A 77 12.16 -9.98 3.41
CA SER A 77 11.79 -9.27 4.61
C SER A 77 11.58 -10.30 5.72
N GLY A 78 11.99 -9.98 6.95
CA GLY A 78 11.61 -10.81 8.11
C GLY A 78 10.09 -10.95 8.25
N ALA A 79 9.33 -10.03 7.66
CA ALA A 79 7.89 -10.07 7.57
C ALA A 79 7.33 -11.17 6.65
N ASP A 80 8.14 -11.76 5.76
CA ASP A 80 7.67 -12.79 4.82
C ASP A 80 7.12 -14.01 5.57
N ARG A 81 7.78 -14.41 6.67
CA ARG A 81 7.29 -15.48 7.55
C ARG A 81 6.00 -15.10 8.27
N GLY A 82 5.93 -13.86 8.78
CA GLY A 82 4.74 -13.35 9.45
C GLY A 82 3.53 -13.28 8.51
N LEU A 83 3.75 -12.82 7.27
CA LEU A 83 2.76 -12.80 6.21
C LEU A 83 2.29 -14.20 5.83
N PHE A 84 3.20 -15.17 5.74
CA PHE A 84 2.85 -16.55 5.42
C PHE A 84 2.04 -17.21 6.53
N ILE A 85 2.42 -16.99 7.81
CA ILE A 85 1.66 -17.47 8.96
C ILE A 85 0.28 -16.81 8.99
N PHE A 86 0.20 -15.50 8.77
CA PHE A 86 -1.07 -14.78 8.72
C PHE A 86 -1.95 -15.32 7.58
N LEU A 87 -1.41 -15.47 6.37
CA LEU A 87 -2.11 -16.09 5.23
C LEU A 87 -2.67 -17.46 5.58
N LEU A 88 -1.88 -18.32 6.23
CA LEU A 88 -2.29 -19.65 6.63
C LEU A 88 -3.41 -19.61 7.67
N VAL A 89 -3.27 -18.78 8.70
CA VAL A 89 -4.32 -18.59 9.72
C VAL A 89 -5.59 -18.01 9.11
N THR A 90 -5.47 -17.02 8.22
CA THR A 90 -6.60 -16.44 7.51
C THR A 90 -7.28 -17.43 6.58
N PHE A 91 -6.52 -18.23 5.85
CA PHE A 91 -7.06 -19.28 4.99
C PHE A 91 -7.83 -20.32 5.81
N VAL A 92 -7.26 -20.79 6.92
CA VAL A 92 -7.94 -21.73 7.83
C VAL A 92 -9.20 -21.08 8.42
N SER A 93 -9.10 -19.84 8.90
CA SER A 93 -10.24 -19.08 9.42
C SER A 93 -11.37 -18.98 8.39
N LEU A 94 -11.03 -18.63 7.15
CA LEU A 94 -11.96 -18.49 6.03
C LEU A 94 -12.55 -19.82 5.57
N PHE A 95 -11.81 -20.92 5.63
CA PHE A 95 -12.37 -22.26 5.40
C PHE A 95 -13.52 -22.57 6.39
N PHE A 96 -13.36 -22.16 7.66
CA PHE A 96 -14.43 -22.25 8.63
C PHE A 96 -15.52 -21.17 8.42
N THR A 97 -15.19 -19.96 7.95
CA THR A 97 -16.19 -18.89 7.75
C THR A 97 -17.02 -19.03 6.47
N VAL A 98 -16.50 -19.68 5.42
CA VAL A 98 -17.27 -20.05 4.21
C VAL A 98 -18.35 -21.08 4.56
N TYR A 99 -18.12 -21.93 5.57
CA TYR A 99 -19.14 -22.79 6.16
C TYR A 99 -20.28 -21.99 6.84
N PHE A 100 -20.06 -20.70 7.12
CA PHE A 100 -20.98 -19.76 7.79
C PHE A 100 -21.48 -18.60 6.90
N HIS A 101 -21.41 -18.71 5.56
CA HIS A 101 -21.86 -17.70 4.59
C HIS A 101 -21.01 -16.42 4.46
N ALA A 102 -19.76 -16.40 4.92
CA ALA A 102 -18.83 -15.35 4.48
C ALA A 102 -18.64 -15.45 2.96
N THR A 103 -18.91 -14.37 2.23
CA THR A 103 -18.89 -14.37 0.77
C THR A 103 -17.44 -14.47 0.27
N LEU A 104 -17.21 -15.22 -0.81
CA LEU A 104 -15.90 -15.37 -1.48
C LEU A 104 -15.18 -14.01 -1.69
N THR A 105 -15.95 -12.94 -1.83
CA THR A 105 -15.52 -11.54 -1.88
C THR A 105 -14.73 -11.07 -0.65
N GLU A 106 -15.13 -11.44 0.56
CA GLU A 106 -14.38 -11.08 1.77
C GLU A 106 -13.00 -11.74 1.79
N PHE A 107 -12.90 -12.99 1.32
CA PHE A 107 -11.62 -13.68 1.18
C PHE A 107 -10.67 -12.93 0.23
N PHE A 108 -11.16 -12.55 -0.95
CA PHE A 108 -10.36 -11.76 -1.90
C PHE A 108 -9.96 -10.39 -1.35
N LYS A 109 -10.82 -9.77 -0.54
CA LYS A 109 -10.51 -8.51 0.14
C LYS A 109 -9.32 -8.65 1.09
N VAL A 110 -9.27 -9.74 1.87
CA VAL A 110 -8.11 -10.01 2.72
C VAL A 110 -6.83 -10.27 1.90
N LEU A 111 -6.92 -11.03 0.80
CA LEU A 111 -5.77 -11.24 -0.08
C LEU A 111 -5.22 -9.95 -0.67
N ILE A 112 -6.10 -9.00 -1.03
CA ILE A 112 -5.69 -7.69 -1.51
C ILE A 112 -4.98 -6.91 -0.41
N TYR A 113 -5.50 -6.88 0.82
CA TYR A 113 -4.80 -6.20 1.92
C TYR A 113 -3.45 -6.80 2.22
N LEU A 114 -3.32 -8.12 2.15
CA LEU A 114 -2.04 -8.78 2.32
C LEU A 114 -1.05 -8.41 1.21
N SER A 115 -1.54 -8.34 -0.03
CA SER A 115 -0.75 -7.91 -1.18
C SER A 115 -0.28 -6.47 -1.02
N LEU A 116 -1.18 -5.55 -0.63
CA LEU A 116 -0.86 -4.14 -0.40
C LEU A 116 0.12 -3.95 0.76
N PHE A 117 -0.06 -4.68 1.85
CA PHE A 117 0.88 -4.66 2.96
C PHE A 117 2.27 -5.16 2.54
N TYR A 118 2.34 -6.24 1.78
CA TYR A 118 3.60 -6.74 1.23
C TYR A 118 4.28 -5.72 0.30
N ILE A 119 3.49 -5.06 -0.56
CA ILE A 119 3.96 -3.99 -1.45
C ILE A 119 4.56 -2.85 -0.63
N ILE A 120 3.84 -2.35 0.39
CA ILE A 120 4.32 -1.28 1.26
C ILE A 120 5.66 -1.67 1.90
N LEU A 121 5.75 -2.87 2.49
CA LEU A 121 6.99 -3.35 3.11
C LEU A 121 8.17 -3.42 2.14
N ASN A 122 7.92 -3.78 0.87
CA ASN A 122 8.95 -3.82 -0.16
C ASN A 122 9.35 -2.44 -0.69
N CYS A 123 8.52 -1.42 -0.46
CA CYS A 123 8.78 -0.05 -0.89
C CYS A 123 9.39 0.84 0.21
N ILE A 124 9.40 0.42 1.48
CA ILE A 124 10.04 1.16 2.58
C ILE A 124 11.56 1.11 2.44
N GLU A 125 12.18 2.29 2.32
CA GLU A 125 13.64 2.43 2.25
C GLU A 125 14.21 3.20 3.45
N SER A 126 13.42 4.10 4.02
CA SER A 126 13.88 5.06 5.02
C SER A 126 12.96 5.12 6.24
N GLU A 127 13.50 5.62 7.36
CA GLU A 127 12.70 5.93 8.55
C GLU A 127 11.58 6.95 8.26
N LYS A 128 11.77 7.81 7.25
CA LYS A 128 10.74 8.77 6.81
C LYS A 128 9.51 8.06 6.24
N ASP A 129 9.70 6.96 5.50
CA ASP A 129 8.60 6.17 4.95
C ASP A 129 7.78 5.51 6.07
N ILE A 130 8.47 4.99 7.08
CA ILE A 130 7.84 4.43 8.30
C ILE A 130 7.06 5.51 9.04
N GLY A 131 7.67 6.68 9.26
CA GLY A 131 7.02 7.81 9.91
C GLY A 131 5.77 8.28 9.17
N LEU A 132 5.80 8.29 7.82
CA LEU A 132 4.63 8.62 7.01
C LEU A 132 3.51 7.58 7.18
N ILE A 133 3.83 6.29 7.09
CA ILE A 133 2.84 5.22 7.24
C ILE A 133 2.19 5.31 8.62
N LEU A 134 2.98 5.48 9.68
CA LEU A 134 2.49 5.65 11.05
C LEU A 134 1.59 6.89 11.18
N ASN A 135 2.03 8.04 10.69
CA ASN A 135 1.23 9.26 10.73
C ASN A 135 -0.07 9.12 9.94
N SER A 136 -0.04 8.41 8.81
CA SER A 136 -1.22 8.13 8.00
C SER A 136 -2.19 7.26 8.79
N ILE A 137 -1.73 6.17 9.41
CA ILE A 137 -2.56 5.28 10.25
C ILE A 137 -3.14 6.05 11.44
N LEU A 138 -2.33 6.86 12.13
CA LEU A 138 -2.78 7.68 13.26
C LEU A 138 -3.84 8.69 12.83
N SER A 139 -3.64 9.35 11.68
CA SER A 139 -4.62 10.28 11.11
C SER A 139 -5.91 9.57 10.74
N LEU A 140 -5.85 8.38 10.15
CA LEU A 140 -7.04 7.57 9.85
C LEU A 140 -7.77 7.19 11.13
N SER A 141 -7.07 6.66 12.13
CA SER A 141 -7.65 6.30 13.43
C SER A 141 -8.31 7.50 14.11
N PHE A 142 -7.71 8.69 14.02
CA PHE A 142 -8.30 9.92 14.54
C PHE A 142 -9.60 10.28 13.80
N VAL A 143 -9.61 10.22 12.46
CA VAL A 143 -10.82 10.46 11.66
C VAL A 143 -11.92 9.45 11.99
N LEU A 144 -11.58 8.15 12.07
CA LEU A 144 -12.53 7.10 12.43
C LEU A 144 -13.08 7.29 13.84
N SER A 145 -12.23 7.67 14.80
CA SER A 145 -12.67 7.98 16.17
C SER A 145 -13.61 9.19 16.20
N LEU A 146 -13.35 10.23 15.40
CA LEU A 146 -14.25 11.39 15.29
C LEU A 146 -15.59 10.99 14.68
N LEU A 147 -15.57 10.21 13.59
CA LEU A 147 -16.79 9.69 12.98
C LEU A 147 -17.60 8.83 13.96
N GLY A 148 -16.92 7.98 14.75
CA GLY A 148 -17.57 7.16 15.77
C GLY A 148 -18.15 7.95 16.94
N ILE A 149 -17.63 9.15 17.25
CA ILE A 149 -18.24 10.06 18.23
C ILE A 149 -19.47 10.77 17.66
N LEU A 150 -19.51 11.00 16.34
CA LEU A 150 -20.56 11.74 15.65
C LEU A 150 -21.73 10.85 15.14
N ALA A 151 -21.53 9.52 15.13
CA ALA A 151 -22.52 8.52 14.71
C ALA A 151 -23.39 8.06 15.89
#